data_AF-A0A950W8T0-F1
#
_entry.id   AF-A0A950W8T0-F1
#
_cell.length_a   1.000
_cell.length_b   1.000
_cell.length_c   1.000
_cell.angle_alpha   90.00
_cell.angle_beta   90.00
_cell.angle_gamma   90.00
#
_symmetry.space_group_name_H-M   'P 1'
#
loop_
_entity.id
_entity.type
_entity.pdbx_description
1 polymer ?
#
loop_
_entity_poly.entity_id
_entity_poly.type
_entity_poly.pdbx_seq_one_letter_code
_entity_poly.pdbx_strand_id
1 'polypeptide(L)'
;MAIFLSKRELAETEPAESVAFQSPVPTRIVSNGEFNPLPQTPRQRQFEDRLKELAGAGARRLGIDRRQFLRTSCGMATAFVALNDVFGPIFNVSAAEAAQPDAAAERANSLAGQFILDDQVHFVRDDYKVEDILGLAKYAGAHWNPSIMKDALGVSLDRYKFENFLKEVYLDSDTKVALLSGAPFDNPAAWFLSNDQIKLANQTVNSIAGSKRLLFHSLFTPGQPGWMEEVDRCIAEVKPNSWKGYTIGDPLQPQTTKYPWRLDDEKLVYPFYDKALKAGITTVCIHKGLLPKDYETAIPGGAWKYANVDDLPKAAKDWPQINFVIYHSALRAFLEPPDSELAEFEKNGYIRWVSDLAAIPEQSGVNNVYADIGTSFAISAVSNPRFCAAMMGTLVKGLGHDHVFWGTDSVWYGSPQWQIEAFRRLEIPEDIQKKHGFAPLGPADGTVKSAIFGYNAARFYKLDLRAELPPLKDDGIAKLKAAYLEEGPMRSNTAYGFIAGHAS
;
A
#
# COMPACT_ATOMS: atom_id res chain seq x y z
N MET A 1 1.85 7.06 -23.05
CA MET A 1 1.43 8.11 -22.10
C MET A 1 0.55 7.49 -21.03
N ALA A 2 1.16 7.10 -19.91
CA ALA A 2 0.59 6.93 -18.58
C ALA A 2 1.73 6.76 -17.55
N ILE A 3 2.61 7.78 -17.48
CA ILE A 3 3.38 8.17 -16.30
C ILE A 3 2.83 9.55 -15.97
N PHE A 4 2.52 9.85 -14.70
CA PHE A 4 2.18 11.24 -14.32
C PHE A 4 3.31 12.21 -14.60
N LEU A 5 4.51 11.69 -14.78
CA LEU A 5 5.71 12.46 -14.99
C LEU A 5 5.73 12.97 -16.42
N SER A 6 5.73 14.29 -16.53
CA SER A 6 6.09 14.98 -17.76
C SER A 6 7.46 14.51 -18.24
N LYS A 7 7.78 14.69 -19.53
CA LYS A 7 9.12 14.37 -20.07
C LYS A 7 10.26 15.02 -19.28
N ARG A 8 10.03 16.19 -18.68
CA ARG A 8 10.99 16.88 -17.81
C ARG A 8 11.22 16.12 -16.51
N GLU A 9 10.13 15.82 -15.82
CA GLU A 9 10.11 15.06 -14.57
C GLU A 9 10.67 13.65 -14.74
N LEU A 10 10.38 13.04 -15.89
CA LEU A 10 10.97 11.77 -16.25
C LEU A 10 12.50 11.83 -16.36
N ALA A 11 13.04 12.97 -16.80
CA ALA A 11 14.48 13.15 -16.91
C ALA A 11 15.18 13.27 -15.54
N GLU A 12 14.44 13.31 -14.43
CA GLU A 12 14.97 13.50 -13.07
C GLU A 12 14.94 12.22 -12.21
N THR A 13 14.75 11.04 -12.82
CA THR A 13 14.39 9.81 -12.08
C THR A 13 15.00 8.53 -12.69
N GLU A 14 15.13 7.47 -11.87
CA GLU A 14 15.82 6.21 -12.17
C GLU A 14 14.96 4.98 -11.80
N PRO A 15 15.20 3.80 -12.39
CA PRO A 15 14.54 2.55 -11.99
C PRO A 15 14.92 2.12 -10.57
N ALA A 16 13.91 1.87 -9.74
CA ALA A 16 14.12 1.34 -8.40
C ALA A 16 14.77 -0.04 -8.44
N GLU A 17 14.34 -0.91 -9.34
CA GLU A 17 14.77 -2.31 -9.40
C GLU A 17 16.27 -2.49 -9.69
N SER A 18 16.90 -1.48 -10.29
CA SER A 18 18.29 -1.57 -10.75
C SER A 18 19.24 -0.60 -10.05
N VAL A 19 18.73 0.53 -9.55
CA VAL A 19 19.56 1.57 -8.91
C VAL A 19 19.36 1.59 -7.40
N ALA A 20 18.17 1.25 -6.90
CA ALA A 20 17.93 1.27 -5.45
C ALA A 20 18.75 0.19 -4.73
N PHE A 21 19.17 0.50 -3.51
CA PHE A 21 19.84 -0.47 -2.65
C PHE A 21 18.88 -1.61 -2.28
N GLN A 22 19.14 -2.81 -2.81
CA GLN A 22 18.38 -4.03 -2.51
C GLN A 22 18.49 -4.39 -1.02
N SER A 23 17.49 -3.99 -0.27
CA SER A 23 17.42 -4.09 1.20
C SER A 23 16.05 -4.60 1.63
N PRO A 24 15.95 -5.23 2.81
CA PRO A 24 14.69 -5.79 3.29
C PRO A 24 13.67 -4.73 3.72
N VAL A 25 14.10 -3.48 3.89
CA VAL A 25 13.23 -2.31 4.10
C VAL A 25 13.71 -1.21 3.15
N PRO A 26 12.83 -0.60 2.33
CA PRO A 26 13.26 0.44 1.39
C PRO A 26 14.00 1.57 2.09
N THR A 27 15.10 2.05 1.48
CA THR A 27 15.92 3.15 2.02
C THR A 27 15.55 4.51 1.47
N ARG A 28 14.59 4.56 0.56
CA ARG A 28 14.05 5.76 -0.06
C ARG A 28 12.67 5.46 -0.60
N ILE A 29 11.98 6.53 -0.96
CA ILE A 29 10.67 6.44 -1.59
C ILE A 29 10.81 5.87 -3.00
N VAL A 30 9.87 4.99 -3.38
CA VAL A 30 9.74 4.40 -4.71
C VAL A 30 8.39 4.77 -5.28
N SER A 31 8.35 5.16 -6.55
CA SER A 31 7.17 5.56 -7.29
C SER A 31 6.69 4.47 -8.23
N ASN A 32 5.39 4.20 -8.20
CA ASN A 32 4.71 3.30 -9.13
C ASN A 32 4.42 3.96 -10.51
N GLY A 33 4.92 5.17 -10.75
CA GLY A 33 4.60 5.97 -11.93
C GLY A 33 3.44 6.92 -11.73
N GLU A 34 2.81 6.87 -10.55
CA GLU A 34 1.75 7.79 -10.19
C GLU A 34 2.27 9.19 -9.79
N PHE A 35 3.59 9.36 -9.66
CA PHE A 35 4.20 10.55 -9.06
C PHE A 35 5.71 10.66 -9.27
N ASN A 36 6.26 11.85 -8.97
CA ASN A 36 7.71 12.10 -8.98
C ASN A 36 8.35 11.58 -7.71
N PRO A 37 9.19 10.53 -7.77
CA PRO A 37 9.95 10.13 -6.60
C PRO A 37 10.83 11.28 -6.09
N LEU A 38 10.87 11.44 -4.78
CA LEU A 38 11.75 12.43 -4.15
C LEU A 38 13.20 11.99 -4.08
N PRO A 39 14.14 12.96 -4.07
CA PRO A 39 15.51 12.71 -3.65
C PRO A 39 15.54 12.04 -2.29
N GLN A 40 16.43 11.06 -2.13
CA GLN A 40 16.68 10.46 -0.83
C GLN A 40 17.05 11.54 0.19
N THR A 41 16.39 11.57 1.34
CA THR A 41 16.67 12.57 2.36
C THR A 41 18.04 12.32 3.02
N PRO A 42 18.65 13.32 3.68
CA PRO A 42 19.89 13.11 4.42
C PRO A 42 19.81 11.99 5.46
N ARG A 43 18.68 11.88 6.17
CA ARG A 43 18.44 10.80 7.16
C ARG A 43 18.25 9.45 6.47
N GLN A 44 17.57 9.40 5.33
CA GLN A 44 17.48 8.17 4.54
C GLN A 44 18.84 7.69 4.02
N ARG A 45 19.73 8.59 3.59
CA ARG A 45 21.14 8.25 3.27
C ARG A 45 21.89 7.69 4.48
N GLN A 46 21.76 8.35 5.63
CA GLN A 46 22.35 7.87 6.88
C GLN A 46 21.83 6.48 7.26
N PHE A 47 20.52 6.23 7.09
CA PHE A 47 19.93 4.90 7.30
C PHE A 47 20.53 3.86 6.35
N GLU A 48 20.62 4.17 5.07
CA GLU A 48 21.21 3.26 4.08
C GLU A 48 22.67 2.92 4.40
N ASP A 49 23.48 3.91 4.74
CA ASP A 49 24.89 3.72 5.08
C ASP A 49 25.04 2.93 6.39
N ARG A 50 24.21 3.23 7.38
CA ARG A 50 24.17 2.49 8.64
C ARG A 50 23.77 1.04 8.44
N LEU A 51 22.75 0.78 7.60
CA LEU A 51 22.34 -0.56 7.25
C LEU A 51 23.45 -1.32 6.52
N LYS A 52 24.16 -0.69 5.57
CA LYS A 52 25.31 -1.29 4.88
C LYS A 52 26.42 -1.69 5.86
N GLU A 53 26.71 -0.84 6.85
CA GLU A 53 27.71 -1.08 7.89
C GLU A 53 27.31 -2.29 8.76
N LEU A 54 26.11 -2.25 9.36
CA LEU A 54 25.61 -3.30 10.25
C LEU A 54 25.44 -4.63 9.51
N ALA A 55 24.90 -4.61 8.29
CA ALA A 55 24.76 -5.80 7.46
C ALA A 55 26.13 -6.38 7.08
N GLY A 56 27.14 -5.54 6.82
CA GLY A 56 28.51 -5.99 6.59
C GLY A 56 29.12 -6.69 7.81
N ALA A 57 28.87 -6.18 9.02
CA ALA A 57 29.32 -6.81 10.26
C ALA A 57 28.57 -8.12 10.54
N GLY A 58 27.25 -8.13 10.36
CA GLY A 58 26.41 -9.33 10.50
C GLY A 58 26.79 -10.44 9.51
N ALA A 59 26.96 -10.08 8.24
CA ALA A 59 27.40 -11.00 7.18
C ALA A 59 28.76 -11.65 7.50
N ARG A 60 29.75 -10.85 7.94
CA ARG A 60 31.06 -11.38 8.38
C ARG A 60 30.95 -12.33 9.56
N ARG A 61 30.07 -12.03 10.54
CA ARG A 61 29.85 -12.89 11.70
C ARG A 61 29.27 -14.25 11.31
N LEU A 62 28.37 -14.27 10.32
CA LEU A 62 27.69 -15.48 9.85
C LEU A 62 28.42 -16.19 8.70
N GLY A 63 29.52 -15.63 8.20
CA GLY A 63 30.31 -16.21 7.11
C GLY A 63 29.58 -16.23 5.76
N ILE A 64 28.65 -15.31 5.52
CA ILE A 64 27.86 -15.19 4.27
C ILE A 64 28.08 -13.84 3.59
N ASP A 65 27.63 -13.69 2.35
CA ASP A 65 27.70 -12.40 1.66
C ASP A 65 26.64 -11.42 2.17
N ARG A 66 26.87 -10.11 1.99
CA ARG A 66 25.97 -9.05 2.49
C ARG A 66 24.57 -9.10 1.86
N ARG A 67 24.45 -9.44 0.57
CA ARG A 67 23.14 -9.53 -0.10
C ARG A 67 22.37 -10.74 0.44
N GLN A 68 23.03 -11.87 0.62
CA GLN A 68 22.44 -13.04 1.27
C GLN A 68 22.02 -12.72 2.71
N PHE A 69 22.87 -12.04 3.50
CA PHE A 69 22.52 -11.61 4.85
C PHE A 69 21.25 -10.74 4.88
N LEU A 70 21.14 -9.76 3.98
CA LEU A 70 19.97 -8.88 3.88
C LEU A 70 18.67 -9.59 3.48
N ARG A 71 18.74 -10.82 2.96
CA ARG A 71 17.56 -11.66 2.68
C ARG A 71 17.12 -12.50 3.88
N THR A 72 17.93 -12.57 4.94
CA THR A 72 17.59 -13.32 6.17
C THR A 72 16.71 -12.52 7.13
N SER A 73 16.11 -13.19 8.11
CA SER A 73 15.42 -12.54 9.22
C SER A 73 16.34 -11.63 10.05
N CYS A 74 17.61 -11.99 10.22
CA CYS A 74 18.61 -11.10 10.85
C CYS A 74 18.83 -9.82 10.03
N GLY A 75 18.86 -9.94 8.70
CA GLY A 75 18.95 -8.80 7.79
C GLY A 75 17.77 -7.83 7.94
N MET A 76 16.56 -8.37 8.02
CA MET A 76 15.34 -7.59 8.30
C MET A 76 15.42 -6.87 9.64
N ALA A 77 15.76 -7.59 10.72
CA ALA A 77 15.94 -6.98 12.04
C ALA A 77 17.03 -5.91 12.06
N THR A 78 18.14 -6.14 11.35
CA THR A 78 19.23 -5.17 11.20
C THR A 78 18.76 -3.87 10.55
N ALA A 79 17.84 -3.93 9.58
CA ALA A 79 17.24 -2.73 8.99
C ALA A 79 16.46 -1.91 10.03
N PHE A 80 15.69 -2.54 10.91
CA PHE A 80 14.99 -1.81 11.98
C PHE A 80 15.93 -1.26 13.06
N VAL A 81 17.03 -1.96 13.36
CA VAL A 81 18.08 -1.40 14.23
C VAL A 81 18.68 -0.15 13.60
N ALA A 82 19.04 -0.20 12.32
CA ALA A 82 19.56 0.97 11.59
C ALA A 82 18.54 2.12 11.51
N LEU A 83 17.25 1.82 11.33
CA LEU A 83 16.19 2.82 11.40
C LEU A 83 16.11 3.46 12.77
N ASN A 84 16.18 2.69 13.86
CA ASN A 84 16.16 3.24 15.21
C ASN A 84 17.39 4.12 15.52
N ASP A 85 18.58 3.74 15.04
CA ASP A 85 19.81 4.51 15.20
C ASP A 85 19.69 5.92 14.56
N VAL A 86 18.89 6.05 13.48
CA VAL A 86 18.74 7.30 12.72
C VAL A 86 17.48 8.08 13.10
N PHE A 87 16.36 7.38 13.29
CA PHE A 87 15.02 7.95 13.47
C PHE A 87 14.53 7.97 14.92
N GLY A 88 15.27 7.34 15.84
CA GLY A 88 14.87 7.15 17.23
C GLY A 88 14.15 5.82 17.45
N PRO A 89 13.97 5.39 18.72
CA PRO A 89 13.47 4.06 19.07
C PRO A 89 11.96 3.92 18.83
N ILE A 90 11.58 3.82 17.56
CA ILE A 90 10.17 3.78 17.10
C ILE A 90 9.75 2.35 16.76
N PHE A 91 10.71 1.52 16.35
CA PHE A 91 10.46 0.12 15.99
C PHE A 91 10.93 -0.81 17.10
N ASN A 92 10.07 -1.70 17.55
CA ASN A 92 10.46 -2.75 18.48
C ASN A 92 11.35 -3.79 17.77
N VAL A 93 12.62 -3.82 18.13
CA VAL A 93 13.63 -4.76 17.61
C VAL A 93 14.72 -4.96 18.66
N SER A 94 15.21 -6.20 18.79
CA SER A 94 16.30 -6.51 19.71
C SER A 94 17.63 -6.68 18.98
N ALA A 95 18.74 -6.37 19.66
CA ALA A 95 20.08 -6.64 19.13
C ALA A 95 20.32 -8.14 18.90
N ALA A 96 19.69 -9.01 19.70
CA ALA A 96 19.76 -10.46 19.52
C ALA A 96 19.15 -10.88 18.18
N GLU A 97 18.00 -10.33 17.82
CA GLU A 97 17.33 -10.60 16.55
C GLU A 97 18.21 -10.22 15.33
N ALA A 98 18.89 -9.07 15.41
CA ALA A 98 19.79 -8.62 14.34
C ALA A 98 21.10 -9.44 14.24
N ALA A 99 21.48 -10.16 15.30
CA ALA A 99 22.79 -10.81 15.40
C ALA A 99 22.76 -12.35 15.39
N GLN A 100 21.65 -12.96 15.84
CA GLN A 100 21.53 -14.39 16.10
C GLN A 100 20.41 -14.99 15.23
N PRO A 101 20.73 -15.92 14.30
CA PRO A 101 19.74 -16.56 13.45
C PRO A 101 18.59 -17.21 14.22
N ASP A 102 18.88 -17.88 15.35
CA ASP A 102 17.87 -18.55 16.15
C ASP A 102 16.88 -17.57 16.78
N ALA A 103 17.35 -16.43 17.30
CA ALA A 103 16.47 -15.39 17.85
C ALA A 103 15.58 -14.74 16.77
N ALA A 104 16.14 -14.53 15.57
CA ALA A 104 15.39 -14.03 14.43
C ALA A 104 14.35 -15.04 13.93
N ALA A 105 14.72 -16.32 13.90
CA ALA A 105 13.82 -17.41 13.53
C ALA A 105 12.72 -17.61 14.57
N GLU A 106 13.03 -17.55 15.87
CA GLU A 106 12.05 -17.63 16.96
C GLU A 106 10.98 -16.55 16.81
N ARG A 107 11.38 -15.30 16.58
CA ARG A 107 10.42 -14.21 16.36
C ARG A 107 9.58 -14.44 15.11
N ALA A 108 10.21 -14.80 13.98
CA ALA A 108 9.48 -15.08 12.74
C ALA A 108 8.45 -16.21 12.93
N ASN A 109 8.86 -17.32 13.56
CA ASN A 109 8.00 -18.47 13.84
C ASN A 109 6.85 -18.12 14.77
N SER A 110 7.08 -17.29 15.79
CA SER A 110 6.03 -16.84 16.72
C SER A 110 4.91 -16.06 16.01
N LEU A 111 5.21 -15.39 14.89
CA LEU A 111 4.27 -14.55 14.15
C LEU A 111 3.81 -15.18 12.81
N ALA A 112 4.37 -16.32 12.40
CA ALA A 112 4.07 -16.96 11.11
C ALA A 112 2.58 -17.33 10.94
N GLY A 113 1.92 -17.65 12.06
CA GLY A 113 0.49 -17.96 12.14
C GLY A 113 -0.43 -16.75 12.24
N GLN A 114 0.11 -15.53 12.33
CA GLN A 114 -0.69 -14.31 12.39
C GLN A 114 -1.58 -14.20 11.15
N PHE A 115 -2.86 -13.90 11.35
CA PHE A 115 -3.78 -13.68 10.25
C PHE A 115 -3.60 -12.28 9.69
N ILE A 116 -3.27 -12.21 8.40
CA ILE A 116 -3.10 -10.96 7.65
C ILE A 116 -4.01 -11.03 6.43
N LEU A 117 -4.93 -10.06 6.36
CA LEU A 117 -5.76 -9.79 5.19
C LEU A 117 -5.32 -8.44 4.63
N ASP A 118 -4.70 -8.47 3.46
CA ASP A 118 -4.28 -7.27 2.72
C ASP A 118 -5.42 -6.76 1.86
N ASP A 119 -6.06 -5.67 2.27
CA ASP A 119 -7.29 -5.17 1.64
C ASP A 119 -7.06 -4.33 0.37
N GLN A 120 -5.80 -4.14 -0.02
CA GLN A 120 -5.45 -3.39 -1.22
C GLN A 120 -4.17 -3.92 -1.87
N VAL A 121 -4.35 -4.78 -2.88
CA VAL A 121 -3.27 -5.22 -3.77
C VAL A 121 -3.61 -5.01 -5.24
N HIS A 122 -2.59 -4.94 -6.09
CA HIS A 122 -2.67 -4.67 -7.52
C HIS A 122 -1.66 -5.49 -8.33
N PHE A 123 -2.03 -5.72 -9.58
CA PHE A 123 -1.13 -6.14 -10.66
C PHE A 123 -1.72 -5.66 -12.00
N VAL A 124 -0.97 -5.74 -13.09
CA VAL A 124 -1.43 -5.37 -14.44
C VAL A 124 -1.66 -6.61 -15.31
N ARG A 125 -2.69 -6.58 -16.16
CA ARG A 125 -3.03 -7.66 -17.12
C ARG A 125 -1.83 -8.08 -18.00
N ASP A 126 -1.81 -9.32 -18.45
CA ASP A 126 -0.69 -9.88 -19.24
C ASP A 126 -0.43 -9.12 -20.53
N ASP A 127 -1.47 -8.69 -21.24
CA ASP A 127 -1.39 -7.88 -22.45
C ASP A 127 -1.25 -6.37 -22.19
N TYR A 128 -1.04 -5.96 -20.94
CA TYR A 128 -0.76 -4.57 -20.59
C TYR A 128 0.53 -4.14 -21.30
N LYS A 129 0.40 -3.17 -22.20
CA LYS A 129 1.47 -2.64 -23.06
C LYS A 129 1.83 -1.20 -22.75
N VAL A 130 1.23 -0.63 -21.70
CA VAL A 130 1.53 0.74 -21.29
C VAL A 130 2.85 0.71 -20.52
N GLU A 131 3.94 0.68 -21.28
CA GLU A 131 5.32 0.62 -20.77
C GLU A 131 5.77 1.93 -20.12
N ASP A 132 4.89 2.93 -20.07
CA ASP A 132 5.12 4.17 -19.37
C ASP A 132 5.54 3.92 -17.91
N ILE A 133 4.97 2.93 -17.22
CA ILE A 133 5.41 2.50 -15.87
C ILE A 133 6.88 1.99 -15.84
N LEU A 134 7.54 1.86 -17.00
CA LEU A 134 8.96 1.56 -17.16
C LEU A 134 9.79 2.71 -17.75
N GLY A 135 9.20 3.87 -18.02
CA GLY A 135 9.83 4.93 -18.82
C GLY A 135 11.18 5.41 -18.27
N LEU A 136 11.31 5.47 -16.95
CA LEU A 136 12.53 5.94 -16.28
C LEU A 136 13.63 4.91 -16.29
N ALA A 137 13.20 3.66 -16.15
CA ALA A 137 14.03 2.51 -16.21
C ALA A 137 14.74 2.39 -17.56
N LYS A 138 14.01 2.62 -18.66
CA LYS A 138 14.58 2.64 -20.02
C LYS A 138 15.51 3.82 -20.26
N TYR A 139 15.16 5.02 -19.79
CA TYR A 139 15.98 6.22 -19.97
C TYR A 139 17.32 6.12 -19.23
N ALA A 140 17.31 5.68 -17.97
CA ALA A 140 18.53 5.48 -17.18
C ALA A 140 19.47 4.45 -17.83
N GLY A 141 18.92 3.35 -18.37
CA GLY A 141 19.70 2.36 -19.12
C GLY A 141 20.38 2.93 -20.36
N ALA A 142 19.75 3.90 -21.04
CA ALA A 142 20.31 4.52 -22.24
C ALA A 142 21.35 5.62 -21.93
N HIS A 143 21.20 6.36 -20.83
CA HIS A 143 21.95 7.61 -20.60
C HIS A 143 22.91 7.60 -19.42
N TRP A 144 22.67 6.77 -18.39
CA TRP A 144 23.40 6.89 -17.12
C TRP A 144 24.04 5.59 -16.67
N ASN A 145 23.36 4.45 -16.84
CA ASN A 145 23.87 3.16 -16.43
C ASN A 145 23.47 2.04 -17.41
N PRO A 146 24.29 1.79 -18.46
CA PRO A 146 24.03 0.76 -19.47
C PRO A 146 23.95 -0.67 -18.94
N SER A 147 24.42 -0.92 -17.70
CA SER A 147 24.33 -2.25 -17.08
C SER A 147 22.90 -2.63 -16.65
N ILE A 148 22.00 -1.65 -16.54
CA ILE A 148 20.57 -1.84 -16.23
C ILE A 148 19.88 -2.74 -17.27
N MET A 149 20.27 -2.63 -18.54
CA MET A 149 19.71 -3.44 -19.63
C MET A 149 20.17 -4.90 -19.62
N LYS A 150 21.07 -5.27 -18.70
CA LYS A 150 21.68 -6.61 -18.60
C LYS A 150 21.23 -7.39 -17.35
N ASP A 151 20.32 -6.83 -16.55
CA ASP A 151 19.70 -7.54 -15.41
C ASP A 151 18.86 -8.73 -15.91
N ALA A 152 18.83 -9.83 -15.14
CA ALA A 152 18.13 -11.06 -15.52
C ALA A 152 16.61 -10.91 -15.70
N LEU A 153 15.99 -9.93 -15.03
CA LEU A 153 14.58 -9.55 -15.21
C LEU A 153 14.43 -8.31 -16.11
N GLY A 154 15.51 -7.57 -16.37
CA GLY A 154 15.54 -6.35 -17.17
C GLY A 154 14.57 -5.27 -16.69
N VAL A 155 14.32 -4.28 -17.53
CA VAL A 155 13.26 -3.28 -17.35
C VAL A 155 12.03 -3.79 -18.09
N SER A 156 11.25 -4.67 -17.44
CA SER A 156 10.10 -5.35 -18.06
C SER A 156 8.84 -5.20 -17.21
N LEU A 157 7.69 -5.23 -17.90
CA LEU A 157 6.38 -5.20 -17.27
C LEU A 157 6.10 -6.50 -16.49
N ASP A 158 6.87 -7.57 -16.71
CA ASP A 158 6.78 -8.85 -16.00
C ASP A 158 6.82 -8.69 -14.47
N ARG A 159 7.49 -7.64 -14.01
CA ARG A 159 7.57 -7.23 -12.60
C ARG A 159 6.21 -6.91 -11.97
N TYR A 160 5.21 -6.58 -12.77
CA TYR A 160 3.87 -6.20 -12.33
C TYR A 160 2.79 -7.18 -12.79
N LYS A 161 3.18 -8.32 -13.37
CA LYS A 161 2.23 -9.33 -13.88
C LYS A 161 1.85 -10.34 -12.81
N PHE A 162 0.85 -11.15 -13.14
CA PHE A 162 0.22 -12.11 -12.25
C PHE A 162 1.20 -13.07 -11.56
N GLU A 163 2.22 -13.57 -12.28
CA GLU A 163 3.20 -14.49 -11.70
C GLU A 163 4.01 -13.85 -10.56
N ASN A 164 4.55 -12.65 -10.80
CA ASN A 164 5.29 -11.92 -9.77
C ASN A 164 4.36 -11.49 -8.62
N PHE A 165 3.12 -11.09 -8.94
CA PHE A 165 2.10 -10.83 -7.92
C PHE A 165 1.89 -12.01 -6.97
N LEU A 166 1.70 -13.22 -7.50
CA LEU A 166 1.51 -14.43 -6.69
C LEU A 166 2.71 -14.68 -5.78
N LYS A 167 3.92 -14.57 -6.34
CA LYS A 167 5.17 -14.75 -5.60
C LYS A 167 5.31 -13.71 -4.48
N GLU A 168 5.23 -12.43 -4.80
CA GLU A 168 5.49 -11.34 -3.87
C GLU A 168 4.41 -11.29 -2.76
N VAL A 169 3.13 -11.46 -3.11
CA VAL A 169 2.03 -11.42 -2.13
C VAL A 169 1.96 -12.69 -1.28
N TYR A 170 2.06 -13.89 -1.85
CA TYR A 170 1.80 -15.11 -1.07
C TYR A 170 3.04 -15.90 -0.69
N LEU A 171 4.10 -15.91 -1.50
CA LEU A 171 5.28 -16.75 -1.25
C LEU A 171 6.33 -15.99 -0.45
N ASP A 172 6.52 -14.71 -0.74
CA ASP A 172 7.51 -13.86 -0.08
C ASP A 172 6.98 -13.08 1.12
N SER A 173 5.67 -13.14 1.39
CA SER A 173 5.05 -12.42 2.49
C SER A 173 4.17 -13.28 3.38
N ASP A 174 3.85 -12.77 4.56
CA ASP A 174 2.96 -13.42 5.53
C ASP A 174 1.46 -13.23 5.24
N THR A 175 1.10 -12.50 4.17
CA THR A 175 -0.29 -12.31 3.73
C THR A 175 -1.00 -13.64 3.55
N LYS A 176 -2.17 -13.78 4.18
CA LYS A 176 -2.99 -15.01 4.12
C LYS A 176 -4.11 -14.87 3.12
N VAL A 177 -4.76 -13.71 3.10
CA VAL A 177 -5.83 -13.36 2.17
C VAL A 177 -5.52 -11.97 1.62
N ALA A 178 -5.81 -11.73 0.36
CA ALA A 178 -5.70 -10.39 -0.24
C ALA A 178 -7.01 -9.98 -0.91
N LEU A 179 -7.18 -8.69 -1.16
CA LEU A 179 -8.30 -8.10 -1.88
C LEU A 179 -7.78 -7.36 -3.12
N LEU A 180 -8.08 -7.92 -4.29
CA LEU A 180 -7.59 -7.38 -5.55
C LEU A 180 -8.35 -6.12 -5.94
N SER A 181 -7.61 -5.03 -6.11
CA SER A 181 -8.04 -3.77 -6.68
C SER A 181 -7.58 -3.65 -8.14
N GLY A 182 -8.34 -2.88 -8.92
CA GLY A 182 -7.89 -2.33 -10.20
C GLY A 182 -7.82 -0.81 -10.14
N ALA A 183 -7.41 -0.19 -11.24
CA ALA A 183 -7.49 1.26 -11.43
C ALA A 183 -8.13 1.57 -12.80
N PRO A 184 -9.22 2.34 -12.85
CA PRO A 184 -9.80 2.84 -14.08
C PRO A 184 -9.13 4.15 -14.51
N PHE A 185 -9.15 4.39 -15.81
CA PHE A 185 -8.63 5.60 -16.46
C PHE A 185 -9.62 6.08 -17.53
N ASP A 186 -9.44 7.32 -17.99
CA ASP A 186 -10.25 7.84 -19.10
C ASP A 186 -9.96 7.07 -20.41
N ASN A 187 -8.77 6.48 -20.53
CA ASN A 187 -8.41 5.55 -21.59
C ASN A 187 -8.49 4.09 -21.11
N PRO A 188 -9.46 3.28 -21.59
CA PRO A 188 -9.57 1.85 -21.24
C PRO A 188 -8.32 1.01 -21.50
N ALA A 189 -7.47 1.41 -22.45
CA ALA A 189 -6.21 0.73 -22.72
C ALA A 189 -5.19 0.84 -21.57
N ALA A 190 -5.34 1.85 -20.71
CA ALA A 190 -4.49 2.07 -19.54
C ALA A 190 -5.01 1.38 -18.26
N TRP A 191 -6.21 0.78 -18.27
CA TRP A 191 -6.73 0.09 -17.09
C TRP A 191 -5.81 -1.06 -16.70
N PHE A 192 -5.49 -1.16 -15.41
CA PHE A 192 -4.66 -2.24 -14.89
C PHE A 192 -5.33 -3.60 -15.15
N LEU A 193 -6.61 -3.70 -14.79
CA LEU A 193 -7.47 -4.86 -14.99
C LEU A 193 -8.90 -4.39 -15.23
N SER A 194 -9.63 -5.06 -16.13
CA SER A 194 -11.09 -4.93 -16.21
C SER A 194 -11.79 -5.71 -15.09
N ASN A 195 -13.07 -5.46 -14.84
CA ASN A 195 -13.87 -6.21 -13.86
C ASN A 195 -13.86 -7.73 -14.11
N ASP A 196 -13.86 -8.14 -15.38
CA ASP A 196 -13.80 -9.56 -15.74
C ASP A 196 -12.40 -10.16 -15.48
N GLN A 197 -11.34 -9.39 -15.74
CA GLN A 197 -9.97 -9.82 -15.46
C GLN A 197 -9.70 -9.92 -13.95
N ILE A 198 -10.24 -8.99 -13.15
CA ILE A 198 -10.17 -9.04 -11.70
C ILE A 198 -10.88 -10.31 -11.18
N LYS A 199 -12.10 -10.59 -11.68
CA LYS A 199 -12.83 -11.81 -11.32
C LYS A 199 -12.10 -13.09 -11.74
N LEU A 200 -11.51 -13.11 -12.94
CA LEU A 200 -10.73 -14.25 -13.41
C LEU A 200 -9.51 -14.50 -12.52
N ALA A 201 -8.80 -13.44 -12.12
CA ALA A 201 -7.68 -13.53 -11.20
C ALA A 201 -8.13 -14.09 -9.83
N ASN A 202 -9.24 -13.57 -9.30
CA ASN A 202 -9.87 -14.11 -8.09
C ASN A 202 -10.10 -15.62 -8.17
N GLN A 203 -10.77 -16.07 -9.23
CA GLN A 203 -11.08 -17.48 -9.45
C GLN A 203 -9.82 -18.33 -9.62
N THR A 204 -8.82 -17.80 -10.33
CA THR A 204 -7.54 -18.49 -10.57
C THR A 204 -6.79 -18.72 -9.26
N VAL A 205 -6.60 -17.68 -8.44
CA VAL A 205 -5.89 -17.80 -7.16
C VAL A 205 -6.63 -18.74 -6.20
N ASN A 206 -7.95 -18.62 -6.11
CA ASN A 206 -8.77 -19.47 -5.24
C ASN A 206 -8.80 -20.94 -5.73
N SER A 207 -8.73 -21.16 -7.05
CA SER A 207 -8.63 -22.50 -7.64
C SER A 207 -7.26 -23.14 -7.35
N ILE A 208 -6.16 -22.38 -7.53
CA ILE A 208 -4.80 -22.83 -7.17
C ILE A 208 -4.75 -23.22 -5.69
N ALA A 209 -5.37 -22.41 -4.82
CA ALA A 209 -5.40 -22.67 -3.40
C ALA A 209 -6.31 -23.86 -3.04
N GLY A 210 -7.48 -23.99 -3.66
CA GLY A 210 -8.56 -24.83 -3.14
C GLY A 210 -9.24 -24.25 -1.90
N SER A 211 -9.03 -22.95 -1.64
CA SER A 211 -9.53 -22.19 -0.49
C SER A 211 -9.74 -20.72 -0.91
N LYS A 212 -10.29 -19.90 -0.01
CA LYS A 212 -10.48 -18.46 -0.28
C LYS A 212 -9.21 -17.69 0.11
N ARG A 213 -8.42 -17.31 -0.89
CA ARG A 213 -7.16 -16.56 -0.76
C ARG A 213 -7.23 -15.17 -1.36
N LEU A 214 -8.00 -14.99 -2.41
CA LEU A 214 -8.22 -13.70 -3.04
C LEU A 214 -9.70 -13.33 -2.91
N LEU A 215 -9.96 -12.10 -2.48
CA LEU A 215 -11.21 -11.37 -2.63
C LEU A 215 -11.05 -10.36 -3.77
N PHE A 216 -12.13 -9.70 -4.20
CA PHE A 216 -11.98 -8.64 -5.19
C PHE A 216 -13.07 -7.56 -5.16
N HIS A 217 -12.70 -6.38 -5.67
CA HIS A 217 -13.62 -5.30 -6.00
C HIS A 217 -14.08 -5.35 -7.45
N SER A 218 -15.24 -4.75 -7.76
CA SER A 218 -15.49 -4.20 -9.09
C SER A 218 -15.25 -2.70 -9.12
N LEU A 219 -14.62 -2.24 -10.19
CA LEU A 219 -14.49 -0.83 -10.53
C LEU A 219 -15.84 -0.26 -10.94
N PHE A 220 -16.15 0.94 -10.45
CA PHE A 220 -17.25 1.77 -10.94
C PHE A 220 -16.71 3.15 -11.30
N THR A 221 -17.23 3.72 -12.39
CA THR A 221 -16.68 4.94 -13.02
C THR A 221 -17.74 6.01 -13.24
N PRO A 222 -18.25 6.65 -12.17
CA PRO A 222 -19.32 7.65 -12.27
C PRO A 222 -19.09 8.70 -13.36
N GLY A 223 -20.07 8.83 -14.25
CA GLY A 223 -20.05 9.82 -15.33
C GLY A 223 -19.41 9.32 -16.64
N GLN A 224 -18.65 8.23 -16.63
CA GLN A 224 -18.15 7.62 -17.87
C GLN A 224 -19.31 6.99 -18.68
N PRO A 225 -19.26 6.98 -20.02
CA PRO A 225 -20.29 6.33 -20.83
C PRO A 225 -20.48 4.86 -20.43
N GLY A 226 -21.72 4.46 -20.13
CA GLY A 226 -22.06 3.07 -19.80
C GLY A 226 -21.79 2.63 -18.35
N TRP A 227 -21.36 3.54 -17.47
CA TRP A 227 -20.90 3.16 -16.13
C TRP A 227 -21.98 2.52 -15.24
N MET A 228 -23.25 2.95 -15.37
CA MET A 228 -24.34 2.42 -14.56
C MET A 228 -24.81 1.06 -15.09
N GLU A 229 -24.77 0.86 -16.41
CA GLU A 229 -25.00 -0.43 -17.04
C GLU A 229 -23.93 -1.45 -16.62
N GLU A 230 -22.68 -1.01 -16.50
CA GLU A 230 -21.59 -1.84 -15.97
C GLU A 230 -21.78 -2.17 -14.49
N VAL A 231 -22.31 -1.25 -13.68
CA VAL A 231 -22.72 -1.54 -12.29
C VAL A 231 -23.80 -2.64 -12.27
N ASP A 232 -24.83 -2.52 -13.12
CA ASP A 232 -25.90 -3.51 -13.21
C ASP A 232 -25.39 -4.89 -13.63
N ARG A 233 -24.49 -4.94 -14.63
CA ARG A 233 -23.81 -6.17 -15.04
C ARG A 233 -22.95 -6.73 -13.91
N CYS A 234 -22.22 -5.88 -13.19
CA CYS A 234 -21.38 -6.31 -12.08
C CYS A 234 -22.22 -6.94 -10.96
N ILE A 235 -23.39 -6.39 -10.66
CA ILE A 235 -24.33 -6.98 -9.69
C ILE A 235 -24.85 -8.33 -10.17
N ALA A 236 -25.27 -8.43 -11.45
CA ALA A 236 -25.90 -9.62 -11.99
C ALA A 236 -24.91 -10.78 -12.20
N GLU A 237 -23.71 -10.48 -12.72
CA GLU A 237 -22.80 -11.47 -13.30
C GLU A 237 -21.46 -11.54 -12.56
N VAL A 238 -20.84 -10.39 -12.28
CA VAL A 238 -19.48 -10.34 -11.71
C VAL A 238 -19.49 -10.72 -10.23
N LYS A 239 -20.41 -10.12 -9.46
CA LYS A 239 -20.66 -10.33 -8.02
C LYS A 239 -19.43 -10.08 -7.15
N PRO A 240 -18.91 -8.84 -7.13
CA PRO A 240 -17.74 -8.49 -6.34
C PRO A 240 -18.01 -8.52 -4.83
N ASN A 241 -16.94 -8.53 -4.03
CA ASN A 241 -17.03 -8.37 -2.58
C ASN A 241 -17.32 -6.92 -2.17
N SER A 242 -16.91 -5.96 -2.99
CA SER A 242 -17.07 -4.51 -2.75
C SER A 242 -16.84 -3.71 -4.04
N TRP A 243 -17.04 -2.41 -3.96
CA TRP A 243 -16.84 -1.48 -5.06
C TRP A 243 -15.54 -0.69 -4.88
N LYS A 244 -14.87 -0.35 -5.98
CA LYS A 244 -13.67 0.48 -5.99
C LYS A 244 -13.85 1.67 -6.93
N GLY A 245 -13.60 2.88 -6.43
CA GLY A 245 -13.78 4.13 -7.17
C GLY A 245 -12.63 5.12 -6.97
N TYR A 246 -12.50 6.03 -7.91
CA TYR A 246 -11.49 7.10 -7.93
C TYR A 246 -12.20 8.42 -8.19
N THR A 247 -12.40 9.23 -7.14
CA THR A 247 -13.18 10.49 -7.23
C THR A 247 -12.47 11.56 -8.06
N ILE A 248 -11.14 11.49 -8.12
CA ILE A 248 -10.32 12.32 -9.02
C ILE A 248 -10.53 11.98 -10.51
N GLY A 249 -11.31 10.93 -10.82
CA GLY A 249 -11.56 10.47 -12.18
C GLY A 249 -10.39 9.62 -12.68
N ASP A 250 -9.57 10.19 -13.56
CA ASP A 250 -8.36 9.55 -14.07
C ASP A 250 -7.23 9.81 -13.05
N PRO A 251 -6.82 8.79 -12.25
CA PRO A 251 -5.81 9.02 -11.26
C PRO A 251 -4.51 9.39 -11.92
N LEU A 252 -4.12 8.82 -13.08
CA LEU A 252 -2.85 9.11 -13.78
C LEU A 252 -2.78 10.48 -14.47
N GLN A 253 -3.92 11.12 -14.72
CA GLN A 253 -4.01 12.39 -15.44
C GLN A 253 -5.05 13.34 -14.83
N PRO A 254 -4.94 13.70 -13.54
CA PRO A 254 -5.94 14.51 -12.84
C PRO A 254 -6.07 15.93 -13.44
N GLN A 255 -5.04 16.43 -14.12
CA GLN A 255 -5.04 17.71 -14.83
C GLN A 255 -5.91 17.73 -16.09
N THR A 256 -6.19 16.55 -16.67
CA THR A 256 -6.98 16.40 -17.91
C THR A 256 -8.14 15.43 -17.75
N THR A 257 -8.47 15.05 -16.52
CA THR A 257 -9.57 14.13 -16.27
C THR A 257 -10.89 14.68 -16.80
N LYS A 258 -11.67 13.81 -17.42
CA LYS A 258 -12.99 14.14 -17.98
C LYS A 258 -14.13 13.86 -17.01
N TYR A 259 -13.91 12.97 -16.05
CA TYR A 259 -14.99 12.42 -15.20
C TYR A 259 -14.63 12.43 -13.70
N PRO A 260 -14.25 13.58 -13.10
CA PRO A 260 -14.17 13.68 -11.67
C PRO A 260 -15.57 13.74 -11.05
N TRP A 261 -15.73 13.22 -9.83
CA TRP A 261 -17.03 13.09 -9.17
C TRP A 261 -16.91 13.14 -7.65
N ARG A 262 -18.00 13.50 -6.96
CA ARG A 262 -18.07 13.56 -5.49
C ARG A 262 -18.91 12.43 -4.94
N LEU A 263 -18.57 11.96 -3.75
CA LEU A 263 -19.34 10.93 -3.04
C LEU A 263 -20.76 11.40 -2.67
N ASP A 264 -20.95 12.70 -2.48
CA ASP A 264 -22.22 13.32 -2.09
C ASP A 264 -23.07 13.82 -3.27
N ASP A 265 -22.69 13.49 -4.52
CA ASP A 265 -23.49 13.84 -5.70
C ASP A 265 -24.79 13.02 -5.76
N GLU A 266 -25.89 13.67 -5.40
CA GLU A 266 -27.22 13.05 -5.31
C GLU A 266 -27.76 12.58 -6.66
N LYS A 267 -27.36 13.21 -7.77
CA LYS A 267 -27.88 12.87 -9.09
C LYS A 267 -27.05 11.79 -9.74
N LEU A 268 -25.73 11.89 -9.61
CA LEU A 268 -24.80 10.99 -10.26
C LEU A 268 -24.61 9.70 -9.45
N VAL A 269 -24.35 9.79 -8.14
CA VAL A 269 -23.83 8.65 -7.35
C VAL A 269 -24.88 7.99 -6.46
N TYR A 270 -25.87 8.72 -5.96
CA TYR A 270 -26.88 8.13 -5.07
C TYR A 270 -27.70 7.00 -5.71
N PRO A 271 -28.03 7.04 -7.02
CA PRO A 271 -28.64 5.90 -7.70
C PRO A 271 -27.76 4.63 -7.66
N PHE A 272 -26.44 4.79 -7.64
CA PHE A 272 -25.51 3.67 -7.45
C PHE A 272 -25.57 3.12 -6.03
N TYR A 273 -25.63 3.98 -5.00
CA TYR A 273 -25.76 3.52 -3.61
C TYR A 273 -27.05 2.72 -3.37
N ASP A 274 -28.17 3.14 -3.97
CA ASP A 274 -29.42 2.38 -3.93
C ASP A 274 -29.27 0.97 -4.56
N LYS A 275 -28.61 0.86 -5.71
CA LYS A 275 -28.32 -0.43 -6.37
C LYS A 275 -27.37 -1.29 -5.52
N ALA A 276 -26.30 -0.71 -5.01
CA ALA A 276 -25.32 -1.38 -4.14
C ALA A 276 -26.00 -1.94 -2.87
N LEU A 277 -26.88 -1.15 -2.24
CA LEU A 277 -27.67 -1.55 -1.08
C LEU A 277 -28.63 -2.71 -1.41
N LYS A 278 -29.41 -2.59 -2.50
CA LYS A 278 -30.33 -3.65 -2.95
C LYS A 278 -29.61 -4.96 -3.29
N ALA A 279 -28.40 -4.86 -3.84
CA ALA A 279 -27.55 -6.01 -4.14
C ALA A 279 -26.88 -6.62 -2.90
N GLY A 280 -26.88 -5.92 -1.76
CA GLY A 280 -26.16 -6.32 -0.55
C GLY A 280 -24.64 -6.16 -0.63
N ILE A 281 -24.14 -5.40 -1.60
CA ILE A 281 -22.72 -5.08 -1.81
C ILE A 281 -22.49 -3.65 -1.34
N THR A 282 -22.54 -3.45 -0.02
CA THR A 282 -22.64 -2.12 0.61
C THR A 282 -21.29 -1.48 0.95
N THR A 283 -20.18 -2.08 0.51
CA THR A 283 -18.84 -1.57 0.77
C THR A 283 -18.33 -0.82 -0.45
N VAL A 284 -17.96 0.45 -0.25
CA VAL A 284 -17.45 1.34 -1.29
C VAL A 284 -16.07 1.86 -0.87
N CYS A 285 -15.04 1.37 -1.56
CA CYS A 285 -13.64 1.72 -1.37
C CYS A 285 -13.22 2.83 -2.33
N ILE A 286 -12.69 3.93 -1.82
CA ILE A 286 -12.43 5.14 -2.60
C ILE A 286 -10.98 5.57 -2.45
N HIS A 287 -10.30 5.71 -3.59
CA HIS A 287 -9.00 6.35 -3.63
C HIS A 287 -9.14 7.87 -3.42
N LYS A 288 -8.51 8.39 -2.36
CA LYS A 288 -8.43 9.82 -2.02
C LYS A 288 -7.04 10.14 -1.46
N GLY A 289 -6.69 11.42 -1.44
CA GLY A 289 -5.37 11.91 -1.08
C GLY A 289 -4.35 11.71 -2.20
N LEU A 290 -3.10 11.52 -1.80
CA LEU A 290 -1.94 11.30 -2.66
C LEU A 290 -1.78 12.38 -3.75
N LEU A 291 -1.72 13.65 -3.34
CA LEU A 291 -1.47 14.77 -4.25
C LEU A 291 -0.12 15.48 -3.99
N PRO A 292 0.54 16.02 -5.04
CA PRO A 292 1.83 16.72 -4.90
C PRO A 292 1.68 18.05 -4.16
N LYS A 293 2.75 18.63 -3.63
CA LYS A 293 2.71 19.87 -2.81
C LYS A 293 1.97 21.04 -3.45
N ASP A 294 2.20 21.20 -4.75
CA ASP A 294 1.69 22.27 -5.58
C ASP A 294 0.38 21.88 -6.28
N TYR A 295 -0.36 20.90 -5.76
CA TYR A 295 -1.61 20.37 -6.32
C TYR A 295 -2.60 21.45 -6.75
N GLU A 296 -2.69 22.57 -6.03
CA GLU A 296 -3.61 23.67 -6.36
C GLU A 296 -3.29 24.33 -7.70
N THR A 297 -2.00 24.36 -8.07
CA THR A 297 -1.51 24.91 -9.33
C THR A 297 -1.27 23.83 -10.39
N ALA A 298 -0.81 22.65 -10.00
CA ALA A 298 -0.53 21.52 -10.88
C ALA A 298 -1.81 20.86 -11.42
N ILE A 299 -2.91 20.94 -10.66
CA ILE A 299 -4.23 20.43 -11.01
C ILE A 299 -5.20 21.62 -11.11
N PRO A 300 -5.16 22.38 -12.23
CA PRO A 300 -5.94 23.61 -12.37
C PRO A 300 -7.45 23.32 -12.41
N GLY A 301 -8.26 24.37 -12.21
CA GLY A 301 -9.72 24.25 -12.25
C GLY A 301 -10.34 23.62 -11.00
N GLY A 302 -9.55 23.38 -9.95
CA GLY A 302 -10.03 22.89 -8.66
C GLY A 302 -10.31 21.39 -8.61
N ALA A 303 -9.88 20.62 -9.61
CA ALA A 303 -10.09 19.17 -9.63
C ALA A 303 -9.38 18.44 -8.47
N TRP A 304 -8.32 19.02 -7.89
CA TRP A 304 -7.72 18.48 -6.66
C TRP A 304 -8.72 18.30 -5.51
N LYS A 305 -9.82 19.06 -5.47
CA LYS A 305 -10.84 18.96 -4.42
C LYS A 305 -11.51 17.59 -4.40
N TYR A 306 -11.58 16.89 -5.52
CA TYR A 306 -12.15 15.55 -5.56
C TYR A 306 -11.29 14.51 -4.83
N ALA A 307 -10.01 14.81 -4.54
CA ALA A 307 -9.14 13.94 -3.75
C ALA A 307 -9.23 14.17 -2.24
N ASN A 308 -9.83 15.27 -1.75
CA ASN A 308 -10.02 15.49 -0.32
C ASN A 308 -11.23 14.71 0.21
N VAL A 309 -11.60 14.87 1.48
CA VAL A 309 -12.70 14.14 2.14
C VAL A 309 -13.93 15.02 2.44
N ASP A 310 -14.04 16.21 1.87
CA ASP A 310 -15.13 17.15 2.21
C ASP A 310 -16.52 16.71 1.71
N ASP A 311 -16.56 15.76 0.77
CA ASP A 311 -17.78 15.12 0.24
C ASP A 311 -18.28 13.95 1.09
N LEU A 312 -17.41 13.40 1.94
CA LEU A 312 -17.70 12.18 2.68
C LEU A 312 -18.72 12.37 3.82
N PRO A 313 -18.69 13.44 4.63
CA PRO A 313 -19.65 13.63 5.73
C PRO A 313 -21.12 13.53 5.31
N LYS A 314 -21.48 14.20 4.20
CA LYS A 314 -22.86 14.17 3.67
C LYS A 314 -23.21 12.80 3.14
N ALA A 315 -22.34 12.20 2.32
CA ALA A 315 -22.57 10.85 1.78
C ALA A 315 -22.75 9.80 2.89
N ALA A 316 -21.88 9.82 3.91
CA ALA A 316 -21.94 8.91 5.04
C ALA A 316 -23.24 9.06 5.85
N LYS A 317 -23.70 10.29 6.06
CA LYS A 317 -24.93 10.60 6.79
C LYS A 317 -26.20 10.24 6.02
N ASP A 318 -26.22 10.50 4.71
CA ASP A 318 -27.37 10.24 3.85
C ASP A 318 -27.50 8.72 3.56
N TRP A 319 -26.38 7.98 3.58
CA TRP A 319 -26.31 6.54 3.32
C TRP A 319 -25.65 5.76 4.45
N PRO A 320 -26.24 5.73 5.67
CA PRO A 320 -25.65 5.05 6.82
C PRO A 320 -25.49 3.52 6.63
N GLN A 321 -26.15 2.94 5.62
CA GLN A 321 -26.04 1.52 5.26
C GLN A 321 -24.85 1.22 4.33
N ILE A 322 -24.24 2.24 3.72
CA ILE A 322 -23.06 2.10 2.88
C ILE A 322 -21.82 2.35 3.74
N ASN A 323 -20.84 1.45 3.67
CA ASN A 323 -19.56 1.64 4.34
C ASN A 323 -18.56 2.26 3.35
N PHE A 324 -17.99 3.39 3.73
CA PHE A 324 -17.00 4.12 2.94
C PHE A 324 -15.59 3.83 3.47
N VAL A 325 -14.78 3.13 2.69
CA VAL A 325 -13.37 2.86 3.03
C VAL A 325 -12.49 3.80 2.22
N ILE A 326 -11.79 4.70 2.90
CA ILE A 326 -10.96 5.71 2.26
C ILE A 326 -9.53 5.20 2.19
N TYR A 327 -9.09 4.89 0.98
CA TYR A 327 -7.79 4.31 0.73
C TYR A 327 -6.70 5.35 0.91
N HIS A 328 -5.55 4.89 1.40
CA HIS A 328 -4.42 5.73 1.76
C HIS A 328 -4.74 6.78 2.83
N SER A 329 -5.80 6.56 3.61
CA SER A 329 -6.23 7.41 4.71
C SER A 329 -6.44 8.88 4.31
N ALA A 330 -6.73 9.12 3.02
CA ALA A 330 -6.74 10.43 2.39
C ALA A 330 -5.48 11.26 2.64
N LEU A 331 -4.32 10.63 2.90
CA LEU A 331 -3.08 11.33 3.17
C LEU A 331 -2.79 12.31 2.03
N ARG A 332 -2.87 13.61 2.33
CA ARG A 332 -2.61 14.65 1.35
C ARG A 332 -1.18 14.57 0.84
N ALA A 333 -0.25 14.28 1.75
CA ALA A 333 1.16 14.07 1.49
C ALA A 333 1.37 12.93 0.51
N PHE A 334 1.71 13.30 -0.71
CA PHE A 334 2.31 12.40 -1.65
C PHE A 334 3.72 12.84 -1.91
N LEU A 335 4.68 12.01 -1.51
CA LEU A 335 6.05 12.19 -1.97
C LEU A 335 6.57 13.58 -1.67
N GLU A 336 6.36 14.02 -0.45
CA GLU A 336 7.02 15.18 0.14
C GLU A 336 7.81 14.69 1.35
N PRO A 337 8.97 15.29 1.67
CA PRO A 337 9.58 15.04 2.96
C PRO A 337 8.52 15.38 4.02
N PRO A 338 8.10 14.40 4.84
CA PRO A 338 7.00 14.61 5.76
C PRO A 338 7.42 15.54 6.91
N ASP A 339 8.63 16.10 6.90
CA ASP A 339 9.13 17.05 7.89
C ASP A 339 8.21 18.26 8.08
N SER A 340 7.61 18.81 7.01
CA SER A 340 6.67 19.93 7.15
C SER A 340 5.33 19.49 7.75
N GLU A 341 4.80 18.35 7.33
CA GLU A 341 3.56 17.78 7.88
C GLU A 341 3.76 17.35 9.35
N LEU A 342 4.91 16.76 9.67
CA LEU A 342 5.30 16.42 11.03
C LEU A 342 5.48 17.67 11.87
N ALA A 343 6.11 18.73 11.36
CA ALA A 343 6.25 19.99 12.09
C ALA A 343 4.90 20.66 12.36
N GLU A 344 3.97 20.58 11.40
CA GLU A 344 2.59 21.03 11.59
C GLU A 344 1.88 20.19 12.67
N PHE A 345 1.93 18.86 12.54
CA PHE A 345 1.41 17.93 13.54
C PHE A 345 1.99 18.19 14.94
N GLU A 346 3.30 18.37 15.07
CA GLU A 346 3.94 18.68 16.35
C GLU A 346 3.46 20.02 16.92
N LYS A 347 3.04 20.97 16.09
CA LYS A 347 2.53 22.25 16.56
C LYS A 347 1.09 22.17 17.05
N ASN A 348 0.21 21.50 16.32
CA ASN A 348 -1.24 21.59 16.53
C ASN A 348 -1.99 20.24 16.52
N GLY A 349 -1.30 19.13 16.27
CA GLY A 349 -1.88 17.78 16.19
C GLY A 349 -2.62 17.48 14.89
N TYR A 350 -2.46 18.31 13.86
CA TYR A 350 -3.15 18.20 12.58
C TYR A 350 -2.25 17.59 11.50
N ILE A 351 -2.80 16.62 10.77
CA ILE A 351 -2.24 16.06 9.54
C ILE A 351 -3.26 16.30 8.45
N ARG A 352 -2.89 17.03 7.39
CA ARG A 352 -3.84 17.46 6.37
C ARG A 352 -4.60 16.29 5.75
N TRP A 353 -5.93 16.41 5.70
CA TRP A 353 -6.90 15.42 5.21
C TRP A 353 -7.00 14.11 6.01
N VAL A 354 -5.91 13.60 6.61
CA VAL A 354 -5.96 12.46 7.54
C VAL A 354 -6.73 12.84 8.81
N SER A 355 -6.42 14.00 9.40
CA SER A 355 -7.16 14.51 10.56
C SER A 355 -8.60 14.87 10.23
N ASP A 356 -8.86 15.35 9.00
CA ASP A 356 -10.22 15.63 8.55
C ASP A 356 -11.02 14.33 8.47
N LEU A 357 -10.47 13.28 7.83
CA LEU A 357 -11.05 11.95 7.76
C LEU A 357 -11.33 11.38 9.15
N ALA A 358 -10.33 11.43 10.03
CA ALA A 358 -10.42 10.90 11.38
C ALA A 358 -11.46 11.61 12.25
N ALA A 359 -11.78 12.88 11.96
CA ALA A 359 -12.77 13.64 12.72
C ALA A 359 -14.22 13.45 12.25
N ILE A 360 -14.45 12.85 11.07
CA ILE A 360 -15.81 12.71 10.49
C ILE A 360 -16.79 12.00 11.42
N PRO A 361 -16.45 10.87 12.08
CA PRO A 361 -17.40 10.17 12.96
C PRO A 361 -17.95 11.07 14.08
N GLU A 362 -17.07 11.78 14.77
CA GLU A 362 -17.44 12.69 15.86
C GLU A 362 -18.20 13.91 15.34
N GLN A 363 -17.69 14.56 14.28
CA GLN A 363 -18.27 15.80 13.75
C GLN A 363 -19.63 15.60 13.09
N SER A 364 -19.85 14.44 12.47
CA SER A 364 -21.05 14.17 11.66
C SER A 364 -22.01 13.18 12.30
N GLY A 365 -21.62 12.52 13.40
CA GLY A 365 -22.43 11.52 14.10
C GLY A 365 -22.62 10.24 13.27
N VAL A 366 -21.57 9.80 12.57
CA VAL A 366 -21.59 8.63 11.67
C VAL A 366 -20.60 7.57 12.13
N ASN A 367 -20.79 6.32 11.70
CA ASN A 367 -19.92 5.18 12.06
C ASN A 367 -19.61 4.27 10.86
N ASN A 368 -19.89 4.72 9.64
CA ASN A 368 -19.73 3.99 8.39
C ASN A 368 -18.56 4.54 7.55
N VAL A 369 -17.57 5.16 8.21
CA VAL A 369 -16.36 5.72 7.60
C VAL A 369 -15.14 4.98 8.14
N TYR A 370 -14.31 4.48 7.23
CA TYR A 370 -13.15 3.65 7.50
C TYR A 370 -11.93 4.20 6.76
N ALA A 371 -10.74 3.89 7.24
CA ALA A 371 -9.49 4.22 6.57
C ALA A 371 -8.71 2.94 6.24
N ASP A 372 -8.24 2.82 5.01
CA ASP A 372 -7.10 1.95 4.69
C ASP A 372 -5.81 2.76 4.83
N ILE A 373 -4.72 2.12 5.28
CA ILE A 373 -3.43 2.77 5.42
C ILE A 373 -2.53 2.63 4.18
N GLY A 374 -2.64 1.58 3.37
CA GLY A 374 -2.00 1.42 2.06
C GLY A 374 -0.65 2.13 1.84
N THR A 375 -0.58 2.84 0.72
CA THR A 375 0.54 3.72 0.33
C THR A 375 0.89 4.78 1.38
N SER A 376 -0.07 5.27 2.17
CA SER A 376 0.22 6.25 3.23
C SER A 376 1.14 5.67 4.31
N PHE A 377 0.94 4.39 4.66
CA PHE A 377 1.83 3.65 5.56
C PHE A 377 3.18 3.41 4.90
N ALA A 378 3.20 2.90 3.66
CA ALA A 378 4.42 2.59 2.94
C ALA A 378 5.36 3.81 2.85
N ILE A 379 4.83 4.97 2.44
CA ILE A 379 5.61 6.20 2.31
C ILE A 379 6.10 6.69 3.68
N SER A 380 5.20 6.78 4.67
CA SER A 380 5.54 7.37 5.97
C SER A 380 6.51 6.50 6.77
N ALA A 381 6.36 5.18 6.75
CA ALA A 381 7.23 4.25 7.49
C ALA A 381 8.69 4.32 7.02
N VAL A 382 8.93 4.60 5.74
CA VAL A 382 10.28 4.70 5.15
C VAL A 382 10.83 6.12 5.23
N SER A 383 10.00 7.14 5.01
CA SER A 383 10.45 8.53 4.94
C SER A 383 10.60 9.19 6.31
N ASN A 384 9.70 8.90 7.25
CA ASN A 384 9.74 9.41 8.61
C ASN A 384 8.86 8.56 9.54
N PRO A 385 9.44 7.55 10.21
CA PRO A 385 8.71 6.66 11.11
C PRO A 385 7.92 7.38 12.22
N ARG A 386 8.37 8.56 12.65
CA ARG A 386 7.67 9.35 13.68
C ARG A 386 6.37 9.95 13.12
N PHE A 387 6.39 10.42 11.88
CA PHE A 387 5.19 10.85 11.19
C PHE A 387 4.22 9.67 10.96
N CYS A 388 4.75 8.50 10.59
CA CYS A 388 3.95 7.27 10.48
C CYS A 388 3.22 6.96 11.80
N ALA A 389 3.93 7.01 12.93
CA ALA A 389 3.34 6.85 14.25
C ALA A 389 2.26 7.90 14.57
N ALA A 390 2.49 9.17 14.23
CA ALA A 390 1.52 10.25 14.41
C ALA A 390 0.24 10.03 13.57
N MET A 391 0.39 9.58 12.33
CA MET A 391 -0.72 9.23 11.43
C MET A 391 -1.55 8.07 12.00
N MET A 392 -0.89 6.99 12.42
CA MET A 392 -1.58 5.86 13.05
C MET A 392 -2.30 6.26 14.34
N GLY A 393 -1.68 7.08 15.19
CA GLY A 393 -2.31 7.60 16.40
C GLY A 393 -3.54 8.47 16.11
N THR A 394 -3.47 9.31 15.07
CA THR A 394 -4.57 10.16 14.61
C THR A 394 -5.76 9.33 14.14
N LEU A 395 -5.51 8.34 13.27
CA LEU A 395 -6.56 7.45 12.73
C LEU A 395 -7.20 6.62 13.83
N VAL A 396 -6.40 5.96 14.69
CA VAL A 396 -6.92 5.11 15.77
C VAL A 396 -7.70 5.93 16.79
N LYS A 397 -7.27 7.16 17.11
CA LYS A 397 -7.99 8.03 18.03
C LYS A 397 -9.33 8.51 17.47
N GLY A 398 -9.36 8.91 16.20
CA GLY A 398 -10.56 9.49 15.59
C GLY A 398 -11.58 8.46 15.08
N LEU A 399 -11.11 7.39 14.44
CA LEU A 399 -11.97 6.37 13.86
C LEU A 399 -12.19 5.17 14.79
N GLY A 400 -11.24 4.91 15.70
CA GLY A 400 -11.14 3.63 16.41
C GLY A 400 -10.28 2.63 15.65
N HIS A 401 -9.55 1.78 16.37
CA HIS A 401 -8.70 0.76 15.76
C HIS A 401 -9.50 -0.30 14.97
N ASP A 402 -10.82 -0.36 15.17
CA ASP A 402 -11.74 -1.28 14.49
C ASP A 402 -12.25 -0.74 13.13
N HIS A 403 -11.93 0.52 12.81
CA HIS A 403 -12.26 1.21 11.56
C HIS A 403 -11.03 1.54 10.70
N VAL A 404 -9.86 1.00 11.07
CA VAL A 404 -8.61 1.12 10.31
C VAL A 404 -8.25 -0.25 9.72
N PHE A 405 -8.02 -0.29 8.41
CA PHE A 405 -7.72 -1.52 7.66
C PHE A 405 -6.26 -1.54 7.19
N TRP A 406 -5.76 -2.75 7.04
CA TRP A 406 -4.44 -3.03 6.49
C TRP A 406 -4.54 -3.25 4.97
N GLY A 407 -3.86 -2.38 4.23
CA GLY A 407 -3.57 -2.53 2.82
C GLY A 407 -2.12 -2.14 2.55
N THR A 408 -1.56 -2.65 1.45
CA THR A 408 -0.12 -2.46 1.16
C THR A 408 0.15 -1.77 -0.17
N ASP A 409 -0.86 -1.76 -1.04
CA ASP A 409 -0.76 -1.34 -2.43
C ASP A 409 0.30 -2.15 -3.23
N SER A 410 0.72 -3.31 -2.72
CA SER A 410 1.64 -4.20 -3.42
C SER A 410 1.02 -4.72 -4.72
N VAL A 411 1.78 -4.96 -5.79
CA VAL A 411 3.26 -5.10 -5.82
C VAL A 411 4.04 -3.84 -6.18
N TRP A 412 3.43 -2.66 -6.13
CA TRP A 412 4.12 -1.39 -6.42
C TRP A 412 5.40 -1.19 -5.60
N TYR A 413 5.42 -1.70 -4.38
CA TYR A 413 6.57 -1.63 -3.47
C TYR A 413 7.30 -2.98 -3.31
N GLY A 414 7.08 -3.92 -4.24
CA GLY A 414 7.49 -5.33 -4.12
C GLY A 414 6.62 -6.08 -3.11
N SER A 415 7.17 -7.15 -2.53
CA SER A 415 6.52 -7.93 -1.47
C SER A 415 6.13 -7.04 -0.29
N PRO A 416 4.91 -7.22 0.26
CA PRO A 416 4.45 -6.46 1.41
C PRO A 416 5.15 -6.86 2.72
N GLN A 417 6.05 -7.86 2.72
CA GLN A 417 6.66 -8.37 3.95
C GLN A 417 7.37 -7.29 4.77
N TRP A 418 8.01 -6.32 4.12
CA TRP A 418 8.67 -5.23 4.83
C TRP A 418 7.67 -4.29 5.52
N GLN A 419 6.50 -4.06 4.89
CA GLN A 419 5.42 -3.26 5.47
C GLN A 419 4.84 -4.00 6.68
N ILE A 420 4.60 -5.30 6.54
CA ILE A 420 4.14 -6.17 7.62
C ILE A 420 5.11 -6.10 8.81
N GLU A 421 6.41 -6.26 8.56
CA GLU A 421 7.42 -6.16 9.61
C GLU A 421 7.52 -4.76 10.22
N ALA A 422 7.37 -3.70 9.42
CA ALA A 422 7.34 -2.34 9.93
C ALA A 422 6.14 -2.13 10.86
N PHE A 423 4.94 -2.57 10.49
CA PHE A 423 3.74 -2.38 11.31
C PHE A 423 3.74 -3.24 12.58
N ARG A 424 4.24 -4.48 12.50
CA ARG A 424 4.48 -5.34 13.67
C ARG A 424 5.33 -4.61 14.73
N ARG A 425 6.30 -3.83 14.29
CA ARG A 425 7.31 -3.18 15.15
C ARG A 425 6.98 -1.75 15.51
N LEU A 426 6.22 -1.04 14.70
CA LEU A 426 5.89 0.37 14.90
C LEU A 426 5.23 0.57 16.26
N GLU A 427 5.71 1.54 17.02
CA GLU A 427 5.07 2.05 18.23
C GLU A 427 4.96 3.57 18.16
N ILE A 428 3.96 4.12 18.85
CA ILE A 428 3.79 5.57 18.98
C ILE A 428 4.75 6.05 20.08
N PRO A 429 5.68 6.97 19.82
CA PRO A 429 6.56 7.50 20.85
C PRO A 429 5.79 8.07 22.06
N GLU A 430 6.27 7.80 23.28
CA GLU A 430 5.56 8.20 24.51
C GLU A 430 5.27 9.70 24.61
N ASP A 431 6.16 10.53 24.04
CA ASP A 431 6.02 11.97 24.09
C ASP A 431 4.84 12.45 23.22
N ILE A 432 4.64 11.87 22.03
CA ILE A 432 3.45 12.18 21.22
C ILE A 432 2.19 11.49 21.75
N GLN A 433 2.30 10.32 22.41
CA GLN A 433 1.18 9.73 23.15
C GLN A 433 0.65 10.70 24.21
N LYS A 434 1.54 11.21 25.08
CA LYS A 434 1.17 12.14 26.16
C LYS A 434 0.63 13.46 25.62
N LYS A 435 1.27 14.01 24.60
CA LYS A 435 0.93 15.33 24.03
C LYS A 435 -0.41 15.33 23.28
N HIS A 436 -0.71 14.27 22.53
CA HIS A 436 -1.90 14.21 21.67
C HIS A 436 -2.98 13.24 22.19
N GLY A 437 -2.74 12.57 23.32
CA GLY A 437 -3.68 11.63 23.93
C GLY A 437 -3.87 10.37 23.09
N PHE A 438 -2.78 9.83 22.54
CA PHE A 438 -2.82 8.57 21.80
C PHE A 438 -2.61 7.38 22.74
N ALA A 439 -3.36 6.30 22.50
CA ALA A 439 -3.07 5.00 23.08
C ALA A 439 -1.87 4.35 22.35
N PRO A 440 -1.09 3.48 23.01
CA PRO A 440 -0.06 2.70 22.34
C PRO A 440 -0.66 1.75 21.29
N LEU A 441 0.10 1.43 20.24
CA LEU A 441 -0.26 0.39 19.27
C LEU A 441 -0.04 -1.01 19.86
N GLY A 442 0.94 -1.17 20.75
CA GLY A 442 1.16 -2.38 21.52
C GLY A 442 1.91 -3.50 20.75
N PRO A 443 1.87 -4.74 21.28
CA PRO A 443 2.63 -5.86 20.72
C PRO A 443 2.13 -6.24 19.31
N ALA A 444 3.00 -6.89 18.54
CA ALA A 444 2.77 -7.24 17.13
C ALA A 444 1.49 -8.06 16.89
N ASP A 445 1.15 -8.94 17.84
CA ASP A 445 -0.03 -9.80 17.90
C ASP A 445 -1.12 -9.30 18.87
N GLY A 446 -0.95 -8.09 19.41
CA GLY A 446 -1.91 -7.43 20.29
C GLY A 446 -3.22 -7.05 19.60
N THR A 447 -4.21 -6.64 20.39
CA THR A 447 -5.57 -6.34 19.92
C THR A 447 -5.60 -5.33 18.77
N VAL A 448 -4.89 -4.20 18.89
CA VAL A 448 -4.91 -3.12 17.89
C VAL A 448 -4.30 -3.58 16.56
N LYS A 449 -3.07 -4.10 16.59
CA LYS A 449 -2.37 -4.52 15.37
C LYS A 449 -3.04 -5.71 14.70
N SER A 450 -3.53 -6.69 15.48
CA SER A 450 -4.26 -7.83 14.92
C SER A 450 -5.62 -7.42 14.34
N ALA A 451 -6.30 -6.42 14.92
CA ALA A 451 -7.51 -5.86 14.34
C ALA A 451 -7.23 -5.26 12.96
N ILE A 452 -6.24 -4.37 12.88
CA ILE A 452 -5.85 -3.68 11.64
C ILE A 452 -5.34 -4.68 10.59
N PHE A 453 -4.45 -5.60 10.95
CA PHE A 453 -3.84 -6.57 10.02
C PHE A 453 -4.83 -7.45 9.28
N GLY A 454 -6.02 -7.70 9.84
CA GLY A 454 -6.99 -8.48 9.09
C GLY A 454 -8.30 -8.79 9.78
N TYR A 455 -8.40 -8.73 11.11
CA TYR A 455 -9.68 -9.05 11.75
C TYR A 455 -10.78 -8.03 11.48
N ASN A 456 -10.43 -6.76 11.26
CA ASN A 456 -11.39 -5.76 10.82
C ASN A 456 -11.93 -6.09 9.42
N ALA A 457 -11.04 -6.25 8.44
CA ALA A 457 -11.41 -6.60 7.08
C ALA A 457 -12.15 -7.94 6.99
N ALA A 458 -11.75 -8.97 7.76
CA ALA A 458 -12.45 -10.24 7.78
C ALA A 458 -13.88 -10.14 8.32
N ARG A 459 -14.10 -9.39 9.41
CA ARG A 459 -15.46 -9.10 9.92
C ARG A 459 -16.26 -8.35 8.86
N PHE A 460 -15.64 -7.36 8.24
CA PHE A 460 -16.25 -6.48 7.27
C PHE A 460 -16.66 -7.20 5.97
N TYR A 461 -15.80 -8.09 5.46
CA TYR A 461 -16.06 -8.96 4.30
C TYR A 461 -16.74 -10.28 4.66
N LYS A 462 -17.20 -10.44 5.92
CA LYS A 462 -17.96 -11.59 6.41
C LYS A 462 -17.26 -12.93 6.18
N LEU A 463 -15.94 -12.96 6.37
CA LEU A 463 -15.17 -14.20 6.35
C LEU A 463 -15.43 -15.00 7.64
N ASP A 464 -15.84 -16.26 7.50
CA ASP A 464 -15.94 -17.15 8.65
C ASP A 464 -14.55 -17.69 8.98
N LEU A 465 -13.79 -16.96 9.78
CA LEU A 465 -12.43 -17.34 10.12
C LEU A 465 -12.32 -18.70 10.83
N ARG A 466 -13.39 -19.21 11.46
CA ARG A 466 -13.35 -20.56 12.07
C ARG A 466 -13.34 -21.65 11.02
N ALA A 467 -14.09 -21.46 9.94
CA ALA A 467 -14.13 -22.39 8.81
C ALA A 467 -13.01 -22.13 7.80
N GLU A 468 -12.65 -20.87 7.59
CA GLU A 468 -11.79 -20.44 6.48
C GLU A 468 -10.31 -20.40 6.85
N LEU A 469 -9.90 -20.19 8.11
CA LEU A 469 -8.48 -20.19 8.50
C LEU A 469 -7.82 -21.58 8.51
N PRO A 470 -8.45 -22.66 9.05
CA PRO A 470 -7.78 -23.95 9.11
C PRO A 470 -7.32 -24.46 7.73
N PRO A 471 -8.11 -24.38 6.64
CA PRO A 471 -7.67 -24.74 5.31
C PRO A 471 -6.41 -24.00 4.84
N LEU A 472 -6.24 -22.72 5.19
CA LEU A 472 -5.11 -21.90 4.72
C LEU A 472 -3.74 -22.40 5.19
N LYS A 473 -3.68 -23.32 6.16
CA LYS A 473 -2.42 -23.87 6.66
C LYS A 473 -1.79 -24.86 5.68
N ASP A 474 -2.62 -25.61 4.95
CA ASP A 474 -2.19 -26.76 4.14
C ASP A 474 -2.76 -26.75 2.70
N ASP A 475 -3.30 -25.60 2.27
CA ASP A 475 -3.87 -25.43 0.95
C ASP A 475 -2.81 -25.34 -0.16
N GLY A 476 -3.24 -25.21 -1.41
CA GLY A 476 -2.33 -25.20 -2.57
C GLY A 476 -1.29 -24.07 -2.50
N ILE A 477 -1.67 -22.88 -2.05
CA ILE A 477 -0.73 -21.76 -1.89
C ILE A 477 0.25 -22.02 -0.73
N ALA A 478 -0.22 -22.57 0.39
CA ALA A 478 0.66 -22.93 1.50
C ALA A 478 1.69 -24.00 1.09
N LYS A 479 1.30 -24.99 0.28
CA LYS A 479 2.20 -25.99 -0.29
C LYS A 479 3.20 -25.38 -1.27
N LEU A 480 2.76 -24.48 -2.14
CA LEU A 480 3.65 -23.73 -3.03
C LEU A 480 4.68 -22.91 -2.23
N LYS A 481 4.23 -22.26 -1.15
CA LYS A 481 5.13 -21.51 -0.26
C LYS A 481 6.12 -22.44 0.45
N ALA A 482 5.68 -23.58 0.97
CA ALA A 482 6.57 -24.53 1.62
C ALA A 482 7.66 -25.03 0.66
N ALA A 483 7.30 -25.45 -0.55
CA ALA A 483 8.26 -25.85 -1.58
C ALA A 483 9.23 -24.71 -1.95
N TYR A 484 8.70 -23.49 -2.14
CA TYR A 484 9.50 -22.29 -2.40
C TYR A 484 10.52 -21.99 -1.29
N LEU A 485 10.15 -22.20 -0.02
CA LEU A 485 11.04 -22.01 1.12
C LEU A 485 12.10 -23.13 1.22
N GLU A 486 11.77 -24.37 0.87
CA GLU A 486 12.70 -25.51 0.83
C GLU A 486 13.78 -25.34 -0.24
N GLU A 487 13.43 -24.79 -1.40
CA GLU A 487 14.37 -24.46 -2.49
C GLU A 487 15.31 -23.29 -2.15
N GLY A 488 15.08 -22.63 -1.01
CA GLY A 488 15.80 -21.44 -0.57
C GLY A 488 15.10 -20.17 -1.04
N PRO A 489 14.41 -19.42 -0.15
CA PRO A 489 13.62 -18.26 -0.55
C PRO A 489 14.46 -17.25 -1.33
N MET A 490 13.99 -16.92 -2.52
CA MET A 490 14.49 -15.80 -3.32
C MET A 490 13.75 -14.51 -3.00
N ARG A 491 13.74 -14.09 -1.73
CA ARG A 491 13.28 -12.74 -1.37
C ARG A 491 14.04 -11.76 -2.23
N SER A 492 13.32 -11.08 -3.12
CA SER A 492 13.95 -10.28 -4.16
C SER A 492 14.66 -9.09 -3.52
N ASN A 493 14.13 -8.56 -2.40
CA ASN A 493 14.45 -7.23 -1.84
C ASN A 493 14.45 -6.15 -2.94
N THR A 494 13.72 -6.40 -4.02
CA THR A 494 13.67 -5.57 -5.21
C THR A 494 12.43 -4.71 -5.09
N ALA A 495 12.63 -3.40 -5.12
CA ALA A 495 11.53 -2.47 -5.30
C ALA A 495 11.29 -2.27 -6.80
N TYR A 496 10.04 -2.08 -7.19
CA TYR A 496 9.66 -1.88 -8.58
C TYR A 496 9.18 -0.45 -8.77
N GLY A 497 9.60 0.19 -9.86
CA GLY A 497 9.14 1.53 -10.21
C GLY A 497 10.29 2.51 -10.23
N PHE A 498 10.14 3.65 -9.59
CA PHE A 498 10.92 4.83 -9.89
C PHE A 498 11.47 5.51 -8.65
N ILE A 499 12.74 5.89 -8.65
CA ILE A 499 13.39 6.69 -7.60
C ILE A 499 13.90 8.00 -8.18
N ALA A 500 14.17 9.02 -7.36
CA ALA A 500 14.82 10.23 -7.86
C ALA A 500 16.24 9.91 -8.32
N GLY A 501 16.65 10.54 -9.42
CA GLY A 501 17.95 10.35 -10.04
C GLY A 501 19.08 11.00 -9.26
N HIS A 502 20.30 10.49 -9.40
CA HIS A 502 21.48 11.00 -8.68
C HIS A 502 21.88 12.46 -9.00
N ALA A 503 21.29 13.10 -10.01
CA ALA A 503 21.61 14.46 -10.45
C ALA A 503 20.60 15.54 -9.99
N SER A 504 19.57 15.18 -9.23
CA SER A 504 18.53 16.10 -8.71
C SER A 504 18.84 16.65 -7.33
#